data_AF-A0A3A5XYC9-F1
#
_entry.id   AF-A0A3A5XYC9-F1
#
_cell.length_a   1.000
_cell.length_b   1.000
_cell.length_c   1.000
_cell.angle_alpha   90.00
_cell.angle_beta   90.00
_cell.angle_gamma   90.00
#
_symmetry.space_group_name_H-M   'P 1'
#
loop_
_entity.id
_entity.type
_entity.pdbx_description
1 polymer ?
#
loop_
_entity_poly.entity_id
_entity_poly.type
_entity_poly.pdbx_seq_one_letter_code
_entity_poly.pdbx_strand_id
1 'polypeptide(L)'
;MHKKNRQTLVWDNIPEWAIFALEYGIEEELFLPNEDLEMISRFIGENFPNGYTMSVDWESCTEFNPRPAFGKPCKTHKVTFVTN
;
A
#
# COMPACT_ATOMS: atom_id res chain seq x y z
N MET A 1 4.55 -29.26 10.77
CA MET A 1 3.78 -28.00 10.65
C MET A 1 4.77 -26.87 10.41
N HIS A 2 4.87 -26.34 9.19
CA HIS A 2 5.70 -25.16 8.92
C HIS A 2 5.05 -23.95 9.59
N LYS A 3 5.72 -23.35 10.58
CA LYS A 3 5.34 -22.01 11.06
C LYS A 3 5.53 -21.06 9.88
N LYS A 4 4.43 -20.62 9.26
CA LYS A 4 4.43 -19.42 8.43
C LYS A 4 4.82 -18.26 9.34
N ASN A 5 6.03 -17.76 9.20
CA ASN A 5 6.54 -16.67 10.02
C ASN A 5 5.86 -15.40 9.53
N ARG A 6 4.76 -15.03 10.19
CA ARG A 6 4.10 -13.76 9.93
C ARG A 6 5.07 -12.62 10.16
N GLN A 7 5.31 -11.81 9.12
CA GLN A 7 6.16 -10.64 9.20
C GLN A 7 5.29 -9.38 9.17
N THR A 8 5.60 -8.43 10.05
CA THR A 8 4.97 -7.12 10.07
C THR A 8 5.90 -6.11 9.42
N LEU A 9 5.38 -5.36 8.45
CA LEU A 9 6.09 -4.31 7.71
C LEU A 9 5.33 -3.01 7.89
N VAL A 10 6.02 -1.94 8.28
CA VAL A 10 5.42 -0.62 8.50
C VAL A 10 5.98 0.34 7.46
N TRP A 11 5.08 1.00 6.74
CA TRP A 11 5.40 2.05 5.77
C TRP A 11 4.71 3.33 6.23
N ASP A 12 5.44 4.41 6.39
CA ASP A 12 4.93 5.71 6.86
C ASP A 12 4.60 6.69 5.72
N ASN A 13 4.74 6.24 4.47
CA ASN A 13 4.68 7.06 3.27
C ASN A 13 3.81 6.45 2.15
N ILE A 14 2.78 5.66 2.47
CA ILE A 14 1.86 5.11 1.47
C ILE A 14 0.93 6.22 0.93
N PRO A 15 0.81 6.40 -0.39
CA PRO A 15 -0.11 7.38 -0.98
C PRO A 15 -1.58 7.16 -0.57
N GLU A 16 -2.27 8.23 -0.15
CA GLU A 16 -3.68 8.17 0.28
C GLU A 16 -4.60 7.61 -0.83
N TRP A 17 -4.38 8.06 -2.08
CA TRP A 17 -5.18 7.64 -3.23
C TRP A 17 -5.08 6.14 -3.53
N ALA A 18 -4.01 5.47 -3.08
CA ALA A 18 -3.78 4.06 -3.33
C ALA A 18 -4.37 3.13 -2.24
N ILE A 19 -4.78 3.69 -1.09
CA ILE A 19 -5.15 2.89 0.08
C ILE A 19 -6.30 1.93 -0.20
N PHE A 20 -7.36 2.38 -0.89
CA PHE A 20 -8.50 1.52 -1.17
C PHE A 20 -8.18 0.41 -2.15
N ALA A 21 -7.43 0.70 -3.22
CA ALA A 21 -6.95 -0.31 -4.15
C ALA A 21 -6.01 -1.33 -3.47
N LEU A 22 -5.22 -0.90 -2.48
CA LEU A 22 -4.39 -1.80 -1.68
C LEU A 22 -5.20 -2.68 -0.72
N GLU A 23 -6.34 -2.20 -0.19
CA GLU A 23 -7.19 -2.96 0.74
C GLU A 23 -8.12 -3.94 0.01
N TYR A 24 -8.78 -3.48 -1.05
CA TYR A 24 -9.83 -4.23 -1.76
C TYR A 24 -9.34 -4.89 -3.05
N GLY A 25 -8.14 -4.54 -3.52
CA GLY A 25 -7.57 -5.03 -4.76
C GLY A 25 -7.77 -4.06 -5.93
N ILE A 26 -6.87 -4.18 -6.91
CA ILE A 26 -6.83 -3.30 -8.09
C ILE A 26 -7.88 -3.65 -9.15
N GLU A 27 -8.44 -4.87 -9.13
CA GLU A 27 -9.42 -5.32 -10.12
C GLU A 27 -10.78 -4.64 -9.95
N GLU A 28 -11.09 -4.18 -8.74
CA GLU A 28 -12.34 -3.48 -8.40
C GLU A 28 -12.21 -1.95 -8.55
N GLU A 29 -11.02 -1.45 -8.89
CA GLU A 29 -10.74 -0.03 -8.93
C GLU A 29 -11.10 0.59 -10.30
N LEU A 30 -12.09 1.49 -10.29
CA LEU A 30 -12.63 2.12 -11.49
C LEU A 30 -12.22 3.59 -11.63
N PHE A 31 -11.68 4.19 -10.58
CA PHE A 31 -11.43 5.63 -10.53
C PHE A 31 -9.97 6.00 -10.73
N LEU A 32 -9.05 5.03 -10.66
CA LEU A 32 -7.62 5.25 -10.88
C LEU A 32 -7.24 5.12 -12.36
N PRO A 33 -6.37 6.01 -12.87
CA PRO A 33 -5.72 5.84 -14.17
C PRO A 33 -4.90 4.55 -14.25
N ASN A 34 -4.73 4.01 -15.45
CA ASN A 34 -3.91 2.81 -15.68
C ASN A 34 -2.47 2.96 -15.15
N GLU A 35 -1.87 4.15 -15.28
CA GLU A 35 -0.52 4.43 -14.76
C GLU A 35 -0.44 4.20 -13.25
N ASP A 36 -1.45 4.65 -12.50
CA ASP A 36 -1.52 4.51 -11.05
C ASP A 36 -1.76 3.05 -10.63
N LEU A 37 -2.62 2.33 -11.39
CA LEU A 37 -2.84 0.89 -11.20
C LEU A 37 -1.57 0.06 -11.44
N GLU A 38 -0.79 0.41 -12.47
CA GLU A 38 0.51 -0.22 -12.75
C GLU A 38 1.51 0.01 -11.61
N MET A 39 1.55 1.23 -11.04
CA MET A 39 2.41 1.51 -9.88
C MET A 39 2.02 0.68 -8.65
N ILE A 40 0.72 0.57 -8.36
CA ILE A 40 0.22 -0.26 -7.25
C ILE A 40 0.56 -1.73 -7.49
N SER A 41 0.28 -2.25 -8.69
CA SER A 41 0.56 -3.64 -9.07
C SER A 41 2.05 -3.99 -8.90
N ARG A 42 2.93 -3.10 -9.35
CA ARG A 42 4.38 -3.24 -9.18
C ARG A 42 4.78 -3.23 -7.71
N PHE A 43 4.26 -2.28 -6.93
CA PHE A 43 4.53 -2.20 -5.50
C PHE A 43 4.12 -3.49 -4.76
N ILE A 44 2.93 -4.03 -5.05
CA ILE A 44 2.46 -5.29 -4.49
C ILE A 44 3.35 -6.46 -4.91
N GLY A 45 3.66 -6.58 -6.21
CA GLY A 45 4.46 -7.67 -6.75
C GLY A 45 5.89 -7.71 -6.21
N GLU A 46 6.50 -6.54 -5.98
CA GLU A 46 7.87 -6.44 -5.46
C GLU A 46 7.94 -6.69 -3.93
N ASN A 47 6.94 -6.25 -3.17
CA ASN A 47 7.00 -6.26 -1.69
C ASN A 47 6.19 -7.39 -1.05
N PHE A 48 5.12 -7.83 -1.70
CA PHE A 48 4.14 -8.76 -1.14
C PHE A 48 3.74 -9.88 -2.11
N PRO A 49 4.70 -10.64 -2.68
CA PRO A 49 4.43 -11.68 -3.68
C PRO A 49 3.54 -12.83 -3.18
N ASN A 50 3.43 -13.01 -1.85
CA ASN A 50 2.59 -14.03 -1.22
C ASN A 50 1.28 -13.44 -0.64
N GLY A 51 0.95 -12.19 -1.00
CA GLY A 51 -0.16 -11.44 -0.44
C GLY A 51 0.12 -10.86 0.94
N TYR A 52 -0.83 -10.06 1.42
CA TYR A 52 -0.78 -9.36 2.70
C TYR A 52 -2.18 -9.09 3.24
N THR A 53 -2.25 -8.72 4.51
CA THR A 53 -3.36 -7.96 5.10
C THR A 53 -2.82 -6.61 5.57
N MET A 54 -3.60 -5.54 5.54
CA MET A 54 -3.12 -4.23 5.98
C MET A 54 -4.04 -3.55 7.00
N SER A 55 -3.49 -2.54 7.67
CA SER A 55 -4.22 -1.66 8.58
C SER A 55 -3.64 -0.25 8.45
N VAL A 56 -4.52 0.73 8.30
CA VAL A 56 -4.18 2.14 8.06
C VAL A 56 -4.33 2.91 9.36
N ASP A 57 -3.30 3.68 9.70
CA ASP A 57 -3.34 4.68 10.77
C ASP A 57 -3.80 6.02 10.17
N TRP A 58 -5.10 6.29 10.28
CA TRP A 58 -5.73 7.51 9.73
C TRP A 58 -5.31 8.78 10.45
N GLU A 59 -4.86 8.68 11.70
CA GLU A 59 -4.38 9.83 12.48
C GLU A 59 -2.95 10.20 12.09
N SER A 60 -2.12 9.21 11.74
CA SER A 60 -0.74 9.41 11.29
C SER A 60 -0.67 9.73 9.79
N CYS A 61 -1.10 10.95 9.43
CA CYS A 61 -1.04 11.45 8.06
C CYS A 61 0.04 12.53 7.85
N THR A 62 0.66 12.52 6.68
CA THR A 62 1.49 13.63 6.17
C THR A 62 0.75 14.28 5.01
N GLU A 63 0.21 15.48 5.23
CA GLU A 63 -0.63 16.19 4.25
C GLU A 63 0.05 16.39 2.89
N PHE A 64 1.37 16.54 2.87
CA PHE A 64 2.15 16.60 1.63
C PHE A 64 3.52 15.96 1.82
N ASN A 65 3.70 14.77 1.24
CA ASN A 65 4.95 14.04 1.24
C ASN A 65 5.65 14.17 -0.13
N PRO A 66 6.85 14.79 -0.20
CA PRO A 66 7.59 14.92 -1.45
C PRO A 66 8.21 13.58 -1.94
N ARG A 67 8.18 12.53 -1.12
CA ARG A 67 8.78 11.21 -1.38
C ARG A 67 7.87 10.08 -0.89
N PRO A 68 6.70 9.89 -1.52
CA PRO A 68 5.85 8.75 -1.23
C PRO A 68 6.54 7.44 -1.62
N ALA A 69 6.00 6.32 -1.14
CA ALA A 69 6.48 4.96 -1.48
C ALA A 69 6.51 4.71 -3.00
N PHE A 70 5.55 5.27 -3.71
CA PHE A 70 5.44 5.27 -5.17
C PHE A 70 4.56 6.45 -5.61
N GLY A 71 4.57 6.77 -6.91
CA GLY A 71 3.80 7.88 -7.46
C GLY A 71 4.42 9.26 -7.21
N LYS A 72 3.62 10.30 -7.49
CA LYS A 72 3.99 11.72 -7.35
C LYS A 72 3.75 12.22 -5.92
N PRO A 73 4.40 13.32 -5.50
CA PRO A 73 4.16 13.95 -4.21
C PRO A 73 2.67 14.12 -3.91
N CYS A 74 2.24 13.62 -2.76
CA CYS A 74 0.84 13.57 -2.35
C CYS A 74 0.72 13.40 -0.84
N LYS A 75 -0.52 13.39 -0.34
CA LYS A 75 -0.82 12.99 1.04
C LYS A 75 -0.50 11.52 1.26
N THR A 76 0.15 11.20 2.38
CA THR A 76 0.51 9.82 2.72
C THR A 76 0.07 9.43 4.12
N HIS A 77 -0.20 8.13 4.30
CA HIS A 77 -0.53 7.53 5.58
C HIS A 77 0.49 6.48 5.99
N LYS A 78 0.54 6.27 7.30
CA LYS A 78 1.21 5.11 7.87
C LYS A 78 0.31 3.88 7.74
N VAL A 79 0.87 2.83 7.17
CA VAL A 79 0.19 1.55 6.94
C VAL A 79 1.05 0.42 7.51
N THR A 80 0.40 -0.49 8.22
CA THR A 80 1.00 -1.72 8.71
C THR A 80 0.52 -2.89 7.86
N PHE A 81 1.46 -3.55 7.18
CA PHE A 81 1.23 -4.76 6.39
C PHE A 81 1.64 -5.98 7.21
N VAL A 82 0.85 -7.05 7.13
CA VAL A 82 1.16 -8.36 7.69
C VAL A 82 1.21 -9.38 6.56
N THR A 83 2.37 -10.00 6.37
CA THR A 83 2.62 -11.03 5.34
C THR A 83 2.72 -12.41 5.99
N ASN A 84 2.54 -13.46 5.18
CA ASN A 84 2.52 -14.87 5.62
C ASN A 84 3.72 -15.68 5.11
#